data_AF-A0A9P0JGX5-F1
#
_entry.id   AF-A0A9P0JGX5-F1
#
_cell.length_a   1.000
_cell.length_b   1.000
_cell.length_c   1.000
_cell.angle_alpha   90.00
_cell.angle_beta   90.00
_cell.angle_gamma   90.00
#
_symmetry.space_group_name_H-M   'P 1'
#
loop_
_entity.id
_entity.type
_entity.pdbx_description
1 polymer ?
#
loop_
_entity_poly.entity_id
_entity_poly.type
_entity_poly.pdbx_seq_one_letter_code
_entity_poly.pdbx_strand_id
1 'polypeptide(L)'
;MKIKHDGDKNIVEEGTITNKIDFTKDIKAVLEVFSEEGGQWKQLAKKEDDLCNIRETFIGEFAEEVEKAAGITDTCLIKKGEYKLSNFVADFTKVKYTDFPEGKVKVRTEMHKDADIVGCLEVEFTLQK
;
A
#
# COMPACT_ATOMS: atom_id res chain seq x y z
N MET A 1 2.48 -13.07 -2.83
CA MET A 1 1.36 -13.15 -1.86
C MET A 1 0.33 -14.11 -2.41
N LYS A 2 -0.21 -15.01 -1.58
CA LYS A 2 -1.30 -15.91 -1.92
C LYS A 2 -2.59 -15.41 -1.27
N ILE A 3 -3.60 -15.13 -2.10
CA ILE A 3 -4.90 -14.61 -1.67
C ILE A 3 -5.97 -15.65 -1.97
N LYS A 4 -6.80 -15.96 -0.98
CA LYS A 4 -8.00 -16.78 -1.10
C LYS A 4 -9.23 -15.87 -1.04
N HIS A 5 -10.21 -16.15 -1.90
CA HIS A 5 -11.54 -15.55 -1.80
C HIS A 5 -12.46 -16.51 -1.02
N ASP A 6 -13.13 -15.98 0.00
CA ASP A 6 -14.04 -16.74 0.87
C ASP A 6 -15.34 -15.95 1.06
N GLY A 7 -16.28 -16.15 0.12
CA GLY A 7 -17.43 -15.26 -0.05
C GLY A 7 -16.98 -13.84 -0.36
N ASP A 8 -17.42 -12.88 0.45
CA ASP A 8 -17.08 -11.45 0.30
C ASP A 8 -15.71 -11.09 0.92
N LYS A 9 -14.98 -12.06 1.46
CA LYS A 9 -13.69 -11.82 2.13
C LYS A 9 -12.51 -12.10 1.22
N ASN A 10 -11.52 -11.22 1.29
CA ASN A 10 -10.19 -11.45 0.74
C ASN A 10 -9.26 -11.88 1.89
N ILE A 11 -8.71 -13.09 1.82
CA ILE A 11 -7.83 -13.64 2.86
C ILE A 11 -6.43 -13.79 2.30
N VAL A 12 -5.46 -13.09 2.87
CA VAL A 12 -4.04 -13.32 2.62
C VAL A 12 -3.63 -14.58 3.40
N GLU A 13 -3.58 -15.72 2.72
CA GLU A 13 -3.18 -17.00 3.32
C GLU A 13 -1.70 -16.98 3.71
N GLU A 14 -0.87 -16.45 2.81
CA GLU A 14 0.57 -16.31 2.95
C GLU A 14 1.07 -15.06 2.20
N GLY A 15 1.84 -14.23 2.89
CA GLY A 15 2.53 -13.08 2.31
C GLY A 15 3.84 -12.79 3.04
N THR A 16 4.76 -12.14 2.33
CA THR A 16 6.01 -11.64 2.91
C THR A 16 6.15 -10.18 2.52
N ILE A 17 6.37 -9.32 3.50
CA ILE A 17 6.82 -7.94 3.32
C ILE A 17 8.32 -7.93 3.58
N THR A 18 9.12 -7.56 2.58
CA THR A 18 10.58 -7.49 2.72
C THR A 18 11.03 -6.04 2.61
N ASN A 19 11.63 -5.51 3.67
CA ASN A 19 12.21 -4.17 3.69
C ASN A 19 13.74 -4.30 3.70
N LYS A 20 14.40 -3.71 2.70
CA LYS A 20 15.87 -3.73 2.58
C LYS A 20 16.56 -2.64 3.41
N ILE A 21 15.80 -1.62 3.82
CA ILE A 21 16.23 -0.52 4.68
C ILE A 21 15.27 -0.38 5.86
N ASP A 22 15.70 0.33 6.89
CA ASP A 22 14.79 0.76 7.95
C ASP A 22 13.86 1.83 7.38
N PHE A 23 12.54 1.63 7.51
CA PHE A 23 11.57 2.67 7.25
C PHE A 23 11.51 3.60 8.46
N THR A 24 11.78 4.87 8.21
CA THR A 24 11.93 5.91 9.22
C THR A 24 11.14 7.16 8.78
N LYS A 25 10.86 8.06 9.73
CA LYS A 25 10.01 9.25 9.49
C LYS A 25 10.57 10.25 8.47
N ASP A 26 11.88 10.19 8.17
CA ASP A 26 12.57 11.02 7.18
C ASP A 26 12.42 10.51 5.74
N ILE A 27 11.79 9.35 5.53
CA ILE A 27 11.49 8.88 4.18
C ILE A 27 10.33 9.69 3.61
N LYS A 28 10.59 10.38 2.50
CA LYS A 28 9.56 11.02 1.68
C LYS A 28 8.92 9.98 0.77
N ALA A 29 7.63 10.11 0.52
CA ALA A 29 6.87 9.25 -0.37
C ALA A 29 6.07 10.10 -1.36
N VAL A 30 6.20 9.77 -2.64
CA VAL A 30 5.37 10.27 -3.72
C VAL A 30 4.37 9.18 -4.07
N LEU A 31 3.09 9.41 -3.77
CA LEU A 31 2.00 8.52 -4.10
C LEU A 31 1.22 9.07 -5.30
N GLU A 32 1.01 8.23 -6.30
CA GLU A 32 0.30 8.56 -7.53
C GLU A 32 -0.78 7.51 -7.80
N VAL A 33 -2.00 7.96 -8.14
CA VAL A 33 -3.13 7.11 -8.50
C VAL A 33 -3.47 7.37 -9.96
N PHE A 34 -3.69 6.30 -10.71
CA PHE A 34 -4.03 6.33 -12.12
C PHE A 34 -5.27 5.47 -12.41
N SER A 35 -6.07 5.88 -13.39
CA SER A 35 -7.11 5.04 -14.03
C SER A 35 -6.75 4.73 -15.47
N GLU A 36 -7.15 3.56 -15.95
CA GLU A 36 -7.09 3.26 -17.39
C GLU A 36 -8.32 3.84 -18.10
N GLU A 37 -8.08 4.76 -19.04
CA GLU A 37 -9.11 5.34 -19.91
C GLU A 37 -8.66 5.16 -21.38
N GLY A 38 -9.37 4.31 -22.12
CA GLY A 38 -9.13 4.13 -23.56
C GLY A 38 -7.72 3.64 -23.93
N GLY A 39 -7.13 2.76 -23.12
CA GLY A 39 -5.77 2.25 -23.32
C GLY A 39 -4.66 3.18 -22.83
N GLN A 40 -4.99 4.30 -22.16
CA GLN A 40 -4.02 5.22 -21.56
C GLN A 40 -4.22 5.32 -20.04
N TRP A 41 -3.12 5.43 -19.30
CA TRP A 41 -3.14 5.69 -17.87
C TRP A 41 -3.24 7.18 -17.60
N LYS A 42 -4.33 7.62 -16.98
CA LYS A 42 -4.57 9.01 -16.60
C LYS A 42 -4.38 9.16 -15.09
N GLN A 43 -3.56 10.13 -14.70
CA GLN A 43 -3.33 10.42 -13.29
C GLN A 43 -4.57 11.09 -12.67
N LEU A 44 -5.09 10.48 -11.60
CA LEU A 44 -6.23 10.97 -10.83
C LEU A 44 -5.79 11.80 -9.62
N ALA A 45 -4.75 11.34 -8.93
CA ALA A 45 -4.24 11.99 -7.74
C ALA A 45 -2.73 11.86 -7.67
N LYS A 46 -2.09 12.87 -7.08
CA LYS A 46 -0.68 12.85 -6.68
C LYS A 46 -0.54 13.52 -5.33
N LYS A 47 0.15 12.86 -4.42
CA LYS A 47 0.47 13.40 -3.09
C LYS A 47 1.94 13.14 -2.79
N GLU A 48 2.60 14.13 -2.24
CA GLU A 48 3.98 14.02 -1.77
C GLU A 48 4.02 14.44 -0.31
N ASP A 49 4.57 13.56 0.53
CA ASP A 49 4.62 13.77 1.97
C ASP A 49 5.66 12.84 2.62
N ASP A 50 5.81 12.88 3.94
CA ASP A 50 6.50 11.82 4.67
C ASP A 50 5.73 10.49 4.55
N LEU A 51 6.45 9.36 4.43
CA LEU A 51 5.87 8.03 4.25
C LEU A 51 4.84 7.71 5.33
N CYS A 52 5.12 8.10 6.57
CA CYS A 52 4.18 7.98 7.69
C CYS A 52 2.86 8.72 7.45
N ASN A 53 2.93 9.94 6.92
CA ASN A 53 1.73 10.73 6.67
C ASN A 53 0.95 10.18 5.46
N ILE A 54 1.64 9.73 4.40
CA ILE A 54 0.99 9.01 3.28
C ILE A 54 0.26 7.77 3.80
N ARG A 55 0.95 6.94 4.59
CA ARG A 55 0.39 5.74 5.22
C ARG A 55 -0.87 6.09 6.03
N GLU A 56 -0.82 7.09 6.90
CA GLU A 56 -1.95 7.48 7.76
C GLU A 56 -3.11 8.13 7.01
N THR A 57 -2.85 8.89 5.95
CA THR A 57 -3.88 9.70 5.27
C THR A 57 -4.46 9.04 4.03
N PHE A 58 -3.69 8.18 3.34
CA PHE A 58 -4.12 7.51 2.12
C PHE A 58 -4.56 6.07 2.39
N ILE A 59 -3.73 5.28 3.08
CA ILE A 59 -4.04 3.88 3.37
C ILE A 59 -4.89 3.79 4.66
N GLY A 60 -4.52 4.55 5.69
CA GLY A 60 -5.29 4.62 6.94
C GLY A 60 -5.24 3.33 7.76
N GLU A 61 -6.40 2.97 8.32
CA GLU A 61 -6.53 1.82 9.24
C GLU A 61 -6.09 0.52 8.57
N PHE A 62 -6.31 0.36 7.27
CA PHE A 62 -5.85 -0.82 6.53
C PHE A 62 -4.33 -1.07 6.66
N ALA A 63 -3.50 -0.02 6.65
CA ALA A 63 -2.05 -0.18 6.82
C ALA A 63 -1.70 -0.68 8.22
N GLU A 64 -2.38 -0.15 9.25
CA GLU A 64 -2.19 -0.60 10.63
C GLU A 64 -2.52 -2.07 10.80
N GLU A 65 -3.59 -2.55 10.16
CA GLU A 65 -4.00 -3.94 10.27
C GLU A 65 -3.02 -4.89 9.59
N VAL A 66 -2.54 -4.51 8.39
CA VAL A 66 -1.51 -5.27 7.69
C VAL A 66 -0.23 -5.34 8.52
N GLU A 67 0.22 -4.22 9.08
CA GLU A 67 1.43 -4.17 9.90
C GLU A 67 1.30 -5.01 11.18
N LYS A 68 0.18 -4.87 11.91
CA LYS A 68 -0.11 -5.69 13.09
C LYS A 68 -0.13 -7.17 12.74
N ALA A 69 -0.77 -7.54 11.63
CA ALA A 69 -0.84 -8.93 11.16
C ALA A 69 0.55 -9.46 10.72
N ALA A 70 1.45 -8.58 10.31
CA ALA A 70 2.84 -8.92 9.97
C ALA A 70 3.79 -8.92 11.19
N GLY A 71 3.28 -8.64 12.40
CA GLY A 71 4.07 -8.56 13.63
C GLY A 71 4.90 -7.27 13.77
N ILE A 72 4.56 -6.23 13.00
CA ILE A 72 5.20 -4.91 13.06
C ILE A 72 4.54 -4.11 14.19
N THR A 73 5.34 -3.70 15.19
CA THR A 73 4.86 -3.01 16.39
C THR A 73 5.04 -1.51 16.36
N ASP A 74 5.98 -1.00 15.57
CA ASP A 74 6.19 0.43 15.33
C ASP A 74 5.90 0.74 13.86
N THR A 75 4.74 1.35 13.63
CA THR A 75 4.16 1.60 12.32
C THR A 75 4.91 2.67 11.50
N CYS A 76 5.81 3.41 12.16
CA CYS A 76 6.61 4.49 11.56
C CYS A 76 8.12 4.31 11.76
N LEU A 77 8.51 3.17 12.33
CA LEU A 77 9.89 2.70 12.47
C LEU A 77 9.96 1.20 12.14
N ILE A 78 9.74 0.85 10.88
CA ILE A 78 9.77 -0.55 10.46
C ILE A 78 11.21 -0.93 10.14
N LYS A 79 11.82 -1.80 10.93
CA LYS A 79 13.19 -2.26 10.68
C LYS A 79 13.33 -2.96 9.33
N LYS A 80 14.53 -2.94 8.77
CA LYS A 80 14.84 -3.84 7.66
C LYS A 80 14.65 -5.29 8.10
N GLY A 81 14.11 -6.12 7.22
CA GLY A 81 13.82 -7.51 7.52
C GLY A 81 12.72 -8.09 6.66
N GLU A 82 12.33 -9.31 7.01
CA GLU A 82 11.22 -10.02 6.40
C GLU A 82 10.11 -10.20 7.43
N TYR A 83 8.92 -9.73 7.07
CA TYR A 83 7.72 -9.79 7.90
C TYR A 83 6.71 -10.70 7.23
N LYS A 84 6.25 -11.72 7.96
CA LYS A 84 5.34 -12.73 7.43
C LYS A 84 3.90 -12.35 7.77
N LEU A 85 3.06 -12.37 6.74
CA LEU A 85 1.61 -12.28 6.83
C LEU A 85 1.01 -13.66 6.65
N SER A 86 0.13 -14.07 7.55
CA SER A 86 -0.61 -15.32 7.39
C SER A 86 -2.02 -15.19 7.96
N ASN A 87 -2.99 -15.75 7.23
CA ASN A 87 -4.41 -15.75 7.58
C ASN A 87 -4.98 -14.36 7.91
N PHE A 88 -4.53 -13.33 7.20
CA PHE A 88 -5.00 -11.96 7.37
C PHE A 88 -6.21 -11.70 6.47
N VAL A 89 -7.31 -11.21 7.05
CA VAL A 89 -8.49 -10.78 6.28
C VAL A 89 -8.27 -9.35 5.81
N ALA A 90 -8.04 -9.15 4.51
CA ALA A 90 -7.86 -7.85 3.90
C ALA A 90 -9.23 -7.16 3.71
N ASP A 91 -9.54 -6.23 4.60
CA ASP A 91 -10.72 -5.39 4.51
C ASP A 91 -10.39 -4.06 3.81
N PHE A 92 -10.58 -4.02 2.50
CA PHE A 92 -10.31 -2.83 1.70
C PHE A 92 -11.25 -1.66 1.97
N THR A 93 -12.37 -1.87 2.70
CA THR A 93 -13.25 -0.76 3.11
C THR A 93 -12.57 0.20 4.09
N LYS A 94 -11.47 -0.24 4.72
CA LYS A 94 -10.66 0.54 5.65
C LYS A 94 -9.59 1.41 4.98
N VAL A 95 -9.48 1.35 3.65
CA VAL A 95 -8.61 2.25 2.89
C VAL A 95 -9.24 3.65 2.89
N LYS A 96 -8.46 4.67 3.28
CA LYS A 96 -8.97 6.04 3.38
C LYS A 96 -9.23 6.70 2.02
N TYR A 97 -8.43 6.40 1.01
CA TYR A 97 -8.67 6.91 -0.33
C TYR A 97 -9.81 6.12 -1.00
N THR A 98 -10.95 6.79 -1.21
CA THR A 98 -12.19 6.18 -1.72
C THR A 98 -12.56 6.62 -3.13
N ASP A 99 -11.84 7.59 -3.69
CA ASP A 99 -12.20 8.24 -4.97
C ASP A 99 -11.73 7.42 -6.19
N PHE A 100 -11.75 6.10 -6.08
CA PHE A 100 -11.40 5.21 -7.18
C PHE A 100 -12.56 5.08 -8.18
N PRO A 101 -12.33 5.27 -9.49
CA PRO A 101 -13.32 4.95 -10.50
C PRO A 101 -13.44 3.43 -10.69
N GLU A 102 -14.57 3.00 -11.26
CA GLU A 102 -14.73 1.64 -11.75
C GLU A 102 -13.76 1.37 -12.91
N GLY A 103 -13.27 0.12 -13.02
CA GLY A 103 -12.31 -0.29 -14.04
C GLY A 103 -10.91 -0.53 -13.49
N LYS A 104 -9.89 -0.46 -14.37
CA LYS A 104 -8.50 -0.71 -13.98
C LYS A 104 -7.91 0.53 -13.32
N VAL A 105 -7.32 0.33 -12.15
CA VAL A 105 -6.65 1.32 -11.34
C VAL A 105 -5.23 0.89 -11.10
N LYS A 106 -4.32 1.86 -11.07
CA LYS A 106 -2.93 1.68 -10.69
C LYS A 106 -2.55 2.67 -9.61
N VAL A 107 -1.94 2.18 -8.54
CA VAL A 107 -1.37 3.00 -7.48
C VAL A 107 0.14 2.78 -7.48
N ARG A 108 0.90 3.86 -7.61
CA ARG A 108 2.36 3.86 -7.51
C ARG A 108 2.77 4.65 -6.27
N THR A 109 3.74 4.15 -5.54
CA THR A 109 4.37 4.87 -4.43
C THR A 109 5.88 4.76 -4.58
N GLU A 110 6.55 5.89 -4.76
CA GLU A 110 8.01 6.00 -4.77
C GLU A 110 8.48 6.58 -3.45
N MET A 111 9.46 5.94 -2.83
CA MET A 111 10.00 6.31 -1.52
C MET A 111 11.42 6.82 -1.68
N HIS A 112 11.70 7.99 -1.12
CA HIS A 112 12.97 8.70 -1.18
C HIS A 112 13.55 8.92 0.21
N LYS A 113 14.86 8.76 0.32
CA LYS A 113 15.64 9.21 1.47
C LYS A 113 16.70 10.15 0.90
N ASP A 114 16.61 11.43 1.26
CA ASP A 114 17.38 12.50 0.61
C ASP A 114 17.19 12.49 -0.92
N ALA A 115 18.27 12.39 -1.70
CA ALA A 115 18.22 12.33 -3.16
C ALA A 115 18.03 10.90 -3.73
N ASP A 116 18.08 9.87 -2.88
CA ASP A 116 18.09 8.48 -3.31
C ASP A 116 16.68 7.85 -3.26
N ILE A 117 16.33 7.09 -4.30
CA ILE A 117 15.15 6.23 -4.29
C ILE A 117 15.47 4.98 -3.48
N VAL A 118 14.76 4.77 -2.38
CA VAL A 118 14.96 3.65 -1.46
C VAL A 118 13.91 2.55 -1.60
N GLY A 119 12.82 2.83 -2.32
CA GLY A 119 11.83 1.82 -2.67
C GLY A 119 10.79 2.33 -3.64
N CYS A 120 10.15 1.39 -4.33
CA CYS A 120 9.03 1.65 -5.21
C CYS A 120 8.02 0.51 -5.05
N LEU A 121 6.75 0.87 -4.89
CA LEU A 121 5.63 -0.05 -4.88
C LEU A 121 4.69 0.34 -6.02
N GLU A 122 4.32 -0.61 -6.85
CA GLU A 122 3.27 -0.43 -7.85
C GLU A 122 2.24 -1.55 -7.66
N VAL A 123 0.98 -1.17 -7.57
CA VAL A 123 -0.15 -2.09 -7.41
C VAL A 123 -1.17 -1.77 -8.49
N GLU A 124 -1.51 -2.76 -9.29
CA GLU A 124 -2.60 -2.69 -10.26
C GLU A 124 -3.76 -3.57 -9.80
N PHE A 125 -4.98 -3.04 -9.87
CA PHE A 125 -6.18 -3.77 -9.51
C PHE A 125 -7.36 -3.30 -10.36
N THR A 126 -8.40 -4.14 -10.45
CA THR A 126 -9.64 -3.81 -11.15
C THR A 126 -10.76 -3.69 -10.13
N LEU A 127 -11.48 -2.57 -10.14
CA LEU A 127 -12.66 -2.34 -9.33
C LEU A 127 -13.92 -2.58 -10.16
N GLN A 128 -14.83 -3.38 -9.62
CA GLN A 128 -16.18 -3.60 -10.15
C GLN A 128 -17.17 -3.18 -9.06
N LYS A 129 -18.23 -2.45 -9.44
CA LYS A 129 -19.31 -2.07 -8.52
C LYS A 129 -20.39 -3.14 -8.43
#